data_AF-A0A2D0IN47-F1
#
_entry.id   AF-A0A2D0IN47-F1
#
_cell.length_a   1.000
_cell.length_b   1.000
_cell.length_c   1.000
_cell.angle_alpha   90.00
_cell.angle_beta   90.00
_cell.angle_gamma   90.00
#
_symmetry.space_group_name_H-M   'P 1'
#
loop_
_entity.id
_entity.type
_entity.pdbx_description
1 polymer ?
#
loop_
_entity_poly.entity_id
_entity_poly.type
_entity_poly.pdbx_seq_one_letter_code
_entity_poly.pdbx_strand_id
1 'polypeptide(L)'
;MAAQSQLGVKPRILAVPGHDTLPVATKLVGIAQQLRAMAYINAYGYKTLSQTIDYRKNFNQRELMLMWPDFLSWDSVINREATAYATARAVGLRAKIDEESGWHKTLSNVGVNGVTGLSADVFWDLQDVTTDANLLNQNDVTTLIRKDGFRFWGSRTCSDDKLFQFESYTRTAQILADTMAEAHMWAIDKPLTPSLVRDIIEGINAKLRELKANGYLIDGQCWYDATINDKDTLKAGKLYIDYDYTPVPPLENLLLRQRITDQYLMNFANSVNS
;
A
#
# COMPACT_ATOMS: atom_id res chain seq x y z
N MET A 1 13.51 0.43 -17.55
CA MET A 1 13.71 -1.03 -17.39
C MET A 1 15.19 -1.45 -17.34
N ALA A 2 16.14 -0.69 -17.89
CA ALA A 2 17.57 -1.04 -17.87
C ALA A 2 18.30 -0.87 -16.51
N ALA A 3 17.65 -0.28 -15.50
CA ALA A 3 18.27 0.01 -14.21
C ALA A 3 18.77 -1.27 -13.50
N GLN A 4 18.01 -2.38 -13.56
CA GLN A 4 18.44 -3.65 -12.96
C GLN A 4 19.74 -4.16 -13.61
N SER A 5 19.82 -4.11 -14.95
CA SER A 5 20.99 -4.59 -15.70
C SER A 5 22.20 -3.67 -15.60
N GLN A 6 22.00 -2.36 -15.43
CA GLN A 6 23.10 -1.38 -15.44
C GLN A 6 23.58 -1.02 -14.03
N LEU A 7 22.68 -1.00 -13.05
CA LEU A 7 22.92 -0.49 -11.71
C LEU A 7 22.62 -1.52 -10.61
N GLY A 8 22.13 -2.70 -10.96
CA GLY A 8 21.77 -3.74 -9.99
C GLY A 8 20.54 -3.41 -9.15
N VAL A 9 19.76 -2.37 -9.50
CA VAL A 9 18.62 -1.91 -8.73
C VAL A 9 17.34 -1.82 -9.57
N LYS A 10 16.22 -2.28 -8.99
CA LYS A 10 14.89 -2.14 -9.57
C LYS A 10 14.06 -1.16 -8.75
N PRO A 11 13.69 0.01 -9.30
CA PRO A 11 12.86 0.98 -8.59
C PRO A 11 11.51 0.38 -8.19
N ARG A 12 11.14 0.49 -6.91
CA ARG A 12 9.88 -0.05 -6.35
C ARG A 12 8.89 1.01 -5.86
N ILE A 13 9.35 2.23 -5.75
CA ILE A 13 8.60 3.37 -5.24
C ILE A 13 8.83 4.53 -6.23
N LEU A 14 7.75 5.03 -6.82
CA LEU A 14 7.79 5.98 -7.92
C LEU A 14 6.98 7.23 -7.59
N ALA A 15 7.47 8.39 -8.00
CA ALA A 15 6.76 9.67 -7.97
C ALA A 15 7.41 10.62 -8.99
N VAL A 16 6.71 11.67 -9.39
CA VAL A 16 7.29 12.76 -10.20
C VAL A 16 6.95 14.12 -9.58
N PRO A 17 7.50 14.43 -8.39
CA PRO A 17 7.04 15.56 -7.59
C PRO A 17 7.07 16.89 -8.34
N GLY A 18 5.93 17.57 -8.38
CA GLY A 18 5.80 18.87 -9.04
C GLY A 18 5.55 18.80 -10.54
N HIS A 19 5.45 17.59 -11.10
CA HIS A 19 5.19 17.35 -12.52
C HIS A 19 4.14 16.25 -12.76
N ASP A 20 3.35 15.92 -11.75
CA ASP A 20 2.33 14.86 -11.74
C ASP A 20 1.07 15.17 -12.59
N THR A 21 1.24 15.85 -13.74
CA THR A 21 0.16 16.13 -14.70
C THR A 21 -0.52 14.84 -15.17
N LEU A 22 -1.78 14.90 -15.60
CA LEU A 22 -2.53 13.71 -16.06
C LEU A 22 -1.75 12.84 -17.07
N PRO A 23 -1.12 13.39 -18.12
CA PRO A 23 -0.34 12.56 -19.06
C PRO A 23 0.87 11.89 -18.39
N VAL A 24 1.56 12.58 -17.48
CA VAL A 24 2.70 12.04 -16.73
C VAL A 24 2.24 10.94 -15.77
N ALA A 25 1.19 11.18 -14.99
CA ALA A 25 0.61 10.21 -14.07
C ALA A 25 0.15 8.94 -14.81
N THR A 26 -0.55 9.10 -15.93
CA THR A 26 -0.99 7.99 -16.79
C THR A 26 0.19 7.16 -17.29
N LYS A 27 1.28 7.83 -17.72
CA LYS A 27 2.48 7.12 -18.18
C LYS A 27 3.22 6.43 -17.02
N LEU A 28 3.31 7.07 -15.87
CA LEU A 28 3.98 6.54 -14.69
C LEU A 28 3.30 5.26 -14.19
N VAL A 29 1.96 5.23 -14.20
CA VAL A 29 1.18 4.04 -13.83
C VAL A 29 1.55 2.82 -14.68
N GLY A 30 1.66 2.98 -16.01
CA GLY A 30 2.05 1.88 -16.89
C GLY A 30 3.47 1.37 -16.58
N ILE A 31 4.38 2.27 -16.18
CA ILE A 31 5.72 1.90 -15.73
C ILE A 31 5.66 1.18 -14.38
N ALA A 32 4.82 1.64 -13.45
CA ALA A 32 4.64 1.03 -12.13
C ALA A 32 4.18 -0.43 -12.24
N GLN A 33 3.24 -0.72 -13.15
CA GLN A 33 2.79 -2.07 -13.46
C GLN A 33 3.93 -2.98 -13.97
N GLN A 34 4.70 -2.51 -14.95
CA GLN A 34 5.84 -3.27 -15.49
C GLN A 34 6.91 -3.54 -14.44
N LEU A 35 7.14 -2.59 -13.53
CA LEU A 35 8.14 -2.71 -12.49
C LEU A 35 7.64 -3.41 -11.22
N ARG A 36 6.35 -3.75 -11.13
CA ARG A 36 5.73 -4.17 -9.84
C ARG A 36 6.08 -3.17 -8.73
N ALA A 37 5.88 -1.89 -9.03
CA ALA A 37 6.20 -0.76 -8.16
C ALA A 37 4.93 -0.03 -7.71
N MET A 38 5.05 0.80 -6.69
CA MET A 38 3.97 1.68 -6.22
C MET A 38 4.25 3.11 -6.67
N ALA A 39 3.26 3.74 -7.32
CA ALA A 39 3.31 5.13 -7.75
C ALA A 39 2.49 6.02 -6.82
N TYR A 40 3.10 7.09 -6.32
CA TYR A 40 2.42 8.16 -5.61
C TYR A 40 2.30 9.37 -6.53
N ILE A 41 1.08 9.81 -6.74
CA ILE A 41 0.74 10.92 -7.63
C ILE A 41 -0.10 11.93 -6.87
N ASN A 42 0.14 13.21 -7.10
CA ASN A 42 -0.72 14.28 -6.62
C ASN A 42 -1.81 14.60 -7.65
N ALA A 43 -2.98 15.07 -7.22
CA ALA A 43 -3.96 15.69 -8.12
C ALA A 43 -3.45 17.08 -8.58
N TYR A 44 -2.42 17.06 -9.42
CA TYR A 44 -1.60 18.23 -9.75
C TYR A 44 -2.40 19.35 -10.41
N GLY A 45 -2.29 20.55 -9.85
CA GLY A 45 -2.96 21.76 -10.37
C GLY A 45 -4.42 21.92 -9.95
N TYR A 46 -5.02 20.94 -9.28
CA TYR A 46 -6.38 21.03 -8.75
C TYR A 46 -6.41 21.64 -7.35
N LYS A 47 -7.40 22.50 -7.10
CA LYS A 47 -7.45 23.35 -5.89
C LYS A 47 -8.61 23.02 -4.95
N THR A 48 -9.54 22.17 -5.39
CA THR A 48 -10.78 21.89 -4.65
C THR A 48 -11.01 20.39 -4.55
N LEU A 49 -11.75 19.98 -3.52
CA LEU A 49 -12.08 18.58 -3.29
C LEU A 49 -12.82 17.97 -4.48
N SER A 50 -13.84 18.66 -5.02
CA SER A 50 -14.62 18.17 -6.15
C SER A 50 -13.74 17.90 -7.37
N GLN A 51 -12.85 18.82 -7.70
CA GLN A 51 -11.92 18.66 -8.82
C GLN A 51 -10.98 17.46 -8.61
N THR A 52 -10.49 17.27 -7.39
CA THR A 52 -9.64 16.13 -7.05
C THR A 52 -10.38 14.80 -7.16
N ILE A 53 -11.64 14.75 -6.70
CA ILE A 53 -12.50 13.57 -6.83
C ILE A 53 -12.81 13.28 -8.30
N ASP A 54 -13.06 14.30 -9.11
CA ASP A 54 -13.25 14.12 -10.55
C ASP A 54 -11.95 13.66 -11.24
N TYR A 55 -10.80 14.20 -10.83
CA TYR A 55 -9.50 13.77 -11.33
C TYR A 55 -9.22 12.29 -11.04
N ARG A 56 -9.58 11.81 -9.85
CA ARG A 56 -9.44 10.41 -9.44
C ARG A 56 -10.11 9.43 -10.41
N LYS A 57 -11.22 9.82 -11.06
CA LYS A 57 -11.98 8.97 -12.00
C LYS A 57 -11.18 8.60 -13.26
N ASN A 58 -10.05 9.25 -13.53
CA ASN A 58 -9.18 8.91 -14.65
C ASN A 58 -8.35 7.63 -14.43
N PHE A 59 -8.40 7.04 -13.22
CA PHE A 59 -7.54 5.92 -12.84
C PHE A 59 -8.33 4.73 -12.31
N ASN A 60 -7.81 3.53 -12.55
CA ASN A 60 -8.36 2.26 -12.04
C ASN A 60 -7.26 1.28 -11.58
N GLN A 61 -6.01 1.76 -11.46
CA GLN A 61 -4.85 0.90 -11.24
C GLN A 61 -4.49 0.77 -9.77
N ARG A 62 -4.31 -0.47 -9.33
CA ARG A 62 -3.90 -0.82 -7.96
C ARG A 62 -2.48 -0.35 -7.60
N GLU A 63 -1.64 -0.09 -8.59
CA GLU A 63 -0.28 0.44 -8.43
C GLU A 63 -0.25 1.95 -8.14
N LEU A 64 -1.39 2.63 -8.15
CA LEU A 64 -1.47 4.07 -7.98
C LEU A 64 -2.14 4.44 -6.65
N MET A 65 -1.50 5.33 -5.91
CA MET A 65 -2.11 6.02 -4.77
C MET A 65 -2.16 7.51 -5.08
N LEU A 66 -3.37 8.03 -5.19
CA LEU A 66 -3.62 9.44 -5.47
C LEU A 66 -3.65 10.22 -4.16
N MET A 67 -2.99 11.37 -4.15
CA MET A 67 -2.84 12.25 -3.00
C MET A 67 -3.33 13.66 -3.31
N TRP A 68 -3.87 14.33 -2.28
CA TRP A 68 -4.17 15.76 -2.31
C TRP A 68 -4.49 16.28 -0.90
N PRO A 69 -4.07 17.51 -0.51
CA PRO A 69 -3.27 18.48 -1.26
C PRO A 69 -1.75 18.20 -1.15
N ASP A 70 -0.91 19.25 -1.13
CA ASP A 70 0.53 19.16 -0.82
C ASP A 70 0.82 19.68 0.61
N PHE A 71 2.04 19.45 1.09
CA PHE A 71 2.54 20.11 2.30
C PHE A 71 3.14 21.49 1.97
N LEU A 72 3.40 22.26 3.02
CA LEU A 72 4.21 23.47 2.98
C LEU A 72 5.47 23.29 3.84
N SER A 73 6.56 23.96 3.46
CA SER A 73 7.78 24.09 4.26
C SER A 73 8.52 25.37 3.94
N TRP A 74 9.35 25.85 4.87
CA TRP A 74 10.25 26.98 4.62
C TRP A 74 11.31 26.62 3.58
N ASP A 75 11.39 27.43 2.51
CA ASP A 75 12.45 27.34 1.51
C ASP A 75 13.47 28.47 1.75
N SER A 76 14.70 28.09 2.10
CA SER A 76 15.79 29.01 2.39
C SER A 76 16.37 29.70 1.15
N VAL A 77 16.16 29.15 -0.05
CA VAL A 77 16.66 29.74 -1.31
C VAL A 77 15.80 30.94 -1.69
N ILE A 78 14.47 30.80 -1.61
CA ILE A 78 13.53 31.89 -1.93
C ILE A 78 13.05 32.67 -0.69
N ASN A 79 13.49 32.27 0.51
CA ASN A 79 13.25 32.92 1.79
C ASN A 79 11.76 33.13 2.11
N ARG A 80 10.94 32.11 1.84
CA ARG A 80 9.51 32.08 2.16
C ARG A 80 9.00 30.65 2.27
N GLU A 81 7.79 30.49 2.77
CA GLU A 81 7.09 29.20 2.69
C GLU A 81 6.82 28.82 1.23
N ALA A 82 7.07 27.55 0.90
CA ALA A 82 6.92 26.99 -0.43
C ALA A 82 6.27 25.60 -0.36
N THR A 83 5.80 25.12 -1.52
CA THR A 83 5.23 23.78 -1.64
C THR A 83 6.28 22.72 -1.34
N ALA A 84 6.00 21.89 -0.34
CA ALA A 84 6.67 20.63 -0.09
C ALA A 84 5.81 19.51 -0.69
N TYR A 85 6.16 19.06 -1.89
CA TYR A 85 5.36 18.10 -2.63
C TYR A 85 5.04 16.85 -1.80
N ALA A 86 3.75 16.53 -1.65
CA ALA A 86 3.28 15.37 -0.90
C ALA A 86 3.87 14.08 -1.47
N THR A 87 3.97 13.97 -2.79
CA THR A 87 4.55 12.80 -3.46
C THR A 87 6.04 12.60 -3.11
N ALA A 88 6.82 13.67 -2.98
CA ALA A 88 8.21 13.58 -2.52
C ALA A 88 8.31 13.11 -1.06
N ARG A 89 7.43 13.60 -0.19
CA ARG A 89 7.36 13.15 1.21
C ARG A 89 6.88 11.70 1.31
N ALA A 90 5.94 11.31 0.46
CA ALA A 90 5.38 9.96 0.41
C ALA A 90 6.45 8.92 0.04
N VAL A 91 7.26 9.16 -1.00
CA VAL A 91 8.30 8.19 -1.39
C VAL A 91 9.38 8.02 -0.32
N GLY A 92 9.80 9.11 0.34
CA GLY A 92 10.77 9.03 1.44
C GLY A 92 10.19 8.33 2.67
N LEU A 93 8.94 8.64 3.02
CA LEU A 93 8.25 7.99 4.12
C LEU A 93 7.99 6.51 3.83
N ARG A 94 7.65 6.16 2.60
CA ARG A 94 7.45 4.77 2.17
C ARG A 94 8.70 3.94 2.37
N ALA A 95 9.85 4.46 1.96
CA ALA A 95 11.14 3.81 2.17
C ALA A 95 11.47 3.64 3.67
N LYS A 96 11.19 4.67 4.48
CA LYS A 96 11.35 4.59 5.94
C LYS A 96 10.46 3.51 6.55
N ILE A 97 9.18 3.45 6.17
CA ILE A 97 8.25 2.44 6.70
C ILE A 97 8.68 1.05 6.27
N ASP A 98 9.13 0.86 5.02
CA ASP A 98 9.62 -0.44 4.54
C ASP A 98 10.78 -0.96 5.40
N GLU A 99 11.69 -0.09 5.83
CA GLU A 99 12.84 -0.44 6.69
C GLU A 99 12.43 -0.69 8.15
N GLU A 100 11.66 0.22 8.75
CA GLU A 100 11.40 0.20 10.19
C GLU A 100 10.23 -0.70 10.61
N SER A 101 9.23 -0.86 9.73
CA SER A 101 7.99 -1.59 10.02
C SER A 101 7.70 -2.67 8.99
N GLY A 102 8.14 -2.49 7.75
CA GLY A 102 7.84 -3.35 6.62
C GLY A 102 6.70 -2.86 5.73
N TRP A 103 6.61 -3.49 4.56
CA TRP A 103 5.66 -3.12 3.49
C TRP A 103 4.19 -3.31 3.85
N HIS A 104 3.90 -4.14 4.86
CA HIS A 104 2.54 -4.42 5.31
C HIS A 104 1.91 -3.23 6.02
N LYS A 105 2.72 -2.27 6.51
CA LYS A 105 2.25 -0.99 7.05
C LYS A 105 2.04 0.02 5.92
N THR A 106 0.86 0.62 5.87
CA THR A 106 0.51 1.70 4.91
C THR A 106 1.09 3.05 5.31
N LEU A 107 1.16 4.00 4.36
CA LEU A 107 1.58 5.39 4.62
C LEU A 107 0.69 6.11 5.65
N SER A 108 -0.57 5.70 5.75
CA SER A 108 -1.57 6.34 6.61
C SER A 108 -1.12 6.40 8.07
N ASN A 109 -1.38 7.56 8.69
CA ASN A 109 -1.18 7.84 10.12
C ASN A 109 0.28 7.77 10.59
N VAL A 110 1.26 7.88 9.69
CA VAL A 110 2.68 7.99 10.04
C VAL A 110 3.10 9.47 9.99
N GLY A 111 3.90 9.90 10.98
CA GLY A 111 4.35 11.29 11.11
C GLY A 111 5.27 11.73 9.97
N VAL A 112 5.05 12.93 9.45
CA VAL A 112 5.84 13.55 8.39
C VAL A 112 6.75 14.64 8.96
N ASN A 113 8.04 14.53 8.66
CA ASN A 113 9.06 15.49 9.10
C ASN A 113 9.27 16.61 8.07
N GLY A 114 9.71 17.78 8.54
CA GLY A 114 10.16 18.88 7.69
C GLY A 114 9.04 19.61 6.94
N VAL A 115 7.84 19.63 7.51
CA VAL A 115 6.66 20.33 6.98
C VAL A 115 6.06 21.25 8.04
N THR A 116 5.55 22.40 7.60
CA THR A 116 5.02 23.48 8.46
C THR A 116 3.53 23.70 8.29
N GLY A 117 2.95 23.23 7.18
CA GLY A 117 1.55 23.45 6.84
C GLY A 117 1.02 22.53 5.75
N LEU A 118 -0.24 22.74 5.38
CA LEU A 118 -0.90 22.12 4.23
C LEU A 118 -1.13 23.19 3.16
N SER A 119 -1.01 22.83 1.89
CA SER A 119 -1.17 23.79 0.78
C SER A 119 -2.64 24.11 0.45
N ALA A 120 -3.58 23.38 1.04
CA ALA A 120 -5.01 23.65 1.01
C ALA A 120 -5.63 23.20 2.33
N ASP A 121 -6.73 23.85 2.71
CA ASP A 121 -7.49 23.46 3.89
C ASP A 121 -8.18 22.12 3.66
N VAL A 122 -8.03 21.23 4.63
CA VAL A 122 -8.73 19.93 4.68
C VAL A 122 -9.31 19.82 6.08
N PHE A 123 -10.64 19.95 6.18
CA PHE A 123 -11.31 19.71 7.46
C PHE A 123 -11.20 18.23 7.85
N TRP A 124 -10.76 18.00 9.08
CA TRP A 124 -10.64 16.68 9.66
C TRP A 124 -10.99 16.74 11.15
N ASP A 125 -11.80 15.77 11.58
CA ASP A 125 -12.13 15.51 12.96
C ASP A 125 -12.24 13.99 13.16
N LEU A 126 -11.95 13.52 14.38
CA LEU A 126 -11.92 12.08 14.67
C LEU A 126 -13.34 11.48 14.83
N GLN A 127 -14.29 12.28 15.30
CA GLN A 127 -15.64 11.85 15.64
C GLN A 127 -16.65 12.21 14.54
N ASP A 128 -16.37 13.26 13.76
CA ASP A 128 -17.22 13.69 12.65
C ASP A 128 -17.00 12.87 11.38
N VAL A 129 -18.07 12.25 10.90
CA VAL A 129 -18.09 11.47 9.65
C VAL A 129 -18.26 12.34 8.41
N THR A 130 -18.57 13.63 8.55
CA THR A 130 -18.84 14.56 7.46
C THR A 130 -17.65 15.43 7.06
N THR A 131 -16.43 14.96 7.37
CA THR A 131 -15.18 15.70 7.12
C THR A 131 -14.73 15.65 5.66
N ASP A 132 -14.02 16.68 5.22
CA ASP A 132 -13.35 16.74 3.90
C ASP A 132 -12.42 15.55 3.70
N ALA A 133 -11.68 15.20 4.75
CA ALA A 133 -10.77 14.08 4.73
C ALA A 133 -11.48 12.74 4.56
N ASN A 134 -12.67 12.56 5.16
CA ASN A 134 -13.47 11.35 4.96
C ASN A 134 -14.06 11.33 3.54
N LEU A 135 -14.53 12.46 3.02
CA LEU A 135 -15.03 12.56 1.65
C LEU A 135 -13.96 12.18 0.61
N LEU A 136 -12.73 12.66 0.78
CA LEU A 136 -11.60 12.30 -0.08
C LEU A 136 -11.28 10.81 0.02
N ASN A 137 -11.19 10.25 1.23
CA ASN A 137 -10.86 8.84 1.43
C ASN A 137 -11.94 7.88 0.91
N GLN A 138 -13.23 8.25 1.05
CA GLN A 138 -14.33 7.48 0.46
C GLN A 138 -14.27 7.42 -1.06
N ASN A 139 -13.61 8.40 -1.68
CA ASN A 139 -13.34 8.46 -3.11
C ASN A 139 -11.89 8.08 -3.43
N ASP A 140 -11.23 7.27 -2.59
CA ASP A 140 -9.88 6.73 -2.81
C ASP A 140 -8.81 7.80 -3.08
N VAL A 141 -8.96 8.97 -2.48
CA VAL A 141 -7.94 10.03 -2.45
C VAL A 141 -7.34 10.08 -1.06
N THR A 142 -6.05 9.82 -0.96
CA THR A 142 -5.31 10.02 0.29
C THR A 142 -5.11 11.50 0.54
N THR A 143 -5.37 11.93 1.76
CA THR A 143 -5.22 13.33 2.14
C THR A 143 -4.20 13.51 3.25
N LEU A 144 -4.12 14.72 3.77
CA LEU A 144 -3.14 15.18 4.72
C LEU A 144 -3.88 15.79 5.90
N ILE A 145 -3.52 15.40 7.11
CA ILE A 145 -4.15 15.93 8.33
C ILE A 145 -3.10 16.45 9.29
N ARG A 146 -3.57 17.24 10.26
CA ARG A 146 -2.75 17.67 11.40
C ARG A 146 -3.39 17.17 12.70
N LYS A 147 -2.83 16.08 13.25
CA LYS A 147 -3.11 15.59 14.60
C LYS A 147 -1.82 15.06 15.21
N ASP A 148 -1.39 15.73 16.29
CA ASP A 148 -0.12 15.45 16.96
C ASP A 148 1.05 15.43 15.95
N GLY A 149 1.06 16.43 15.06
CA GLY A 149 1.93 16.52 13.89
C GLY A 149 1.20 16.31 12.56
N PHE A 150 1.95 16.44 11.46
CA PHE A 150 1.46 16.25 10.10
C PHE A 150 1.52 14.78 9.69
N ARG A 151 0.47 14.29 9.04
CA ARG A 151 0.34 12.87 8.67
C ARG A 151 -0.36 12.72 7.33
N PHE A 152 0.00 11.69 6.58
CA PHE A 152 -0.89 11.18 5.53
C PHE A 152 -2.11 10.51 6.17
N TRP A 153 -3.26 10.67 5.54
CA TRP A 153 -4.52 10.13 5.99
C TRP A 153 -5.26 9.48 4.82
N GLY A 154 -5.13 8.17 4.76
CA GLY A 154 -5.65 7.36 3.67
C GLY A 154 -4.71 6.22 3.32
N SER A 155 -5.31 5.10 2.97
CA SER A 155 -4.56 3.86 2.69
C SER A 155 -4.99 3.18 1.40
N ARG A 156 -5.94 3.79 0.67
CA ARG A 156 -6.52 3.19 -0.52
C ARG A 156 -5.73 3.51 -1.78
N THR A 157 -5.79 2.57 -2.72
CA THR A 157 -5.22 2.71 -4.07
C THR A 157 -6.32 3.13 -5.04
N CYS A 158 -5.96 3.33 -6.31
CA CYS A 158 -6.92 3.61 -7.35
C CYS A 158 -7.58 2.36 -7.95
N SER A 159 -7.38 1.17 -7.37
CA SER A 159 -7.81 -0.13 -7.89
C SER A 159 -9.31 -0.20 -8.18
N ASP A 160 -9.68 -0.79 -9.32
CA ASP A 160 -11.05 -1.25 -9.59
C ASP A 160 -11.35 -2.65 -8.99
N ASP A 161 -10.31 -3.42 -8.66
CA ASP A 161 -10.41 -4.68 -7.93
C ASP A 161 -10.38 -4.43 -6.42
N LYS A 162 -11.46 -4.83 -5.73
CA LYS A 162 -11.61 -4.71 -4.28
C LYS A 162 -10.59 -5.54 -3.50
N LEU A 163 -10.03 -6.59 -4.10
CA LEU A 163 -8.94 -7.37 -3.50
C LEU A 163 -7.63 -6.56 -3.35
N PHE A 164 -7.50 -5.44 -4.07
CA PHE A 164 -6.32 -4.56 -4.03
C PHE A 164 -6.65 -3.12 -3.64
N GLN A 165 -7.76 -2.93 -2.91
CA GLN A 165 -8.20 -1.61 -2.47
C GLN A 165 -7.16 -0.89 -1.59
N PHE A 166 -6.30 -1.61 -0.85
CA PHE A 166 -5.31 -1.02 0.05
C PHE A 166 -3.89 -1.05 -0.52
N GLU A 167 -3.11 -0.02 -0.22
CA GLU A 167 -1.69 0.09 -0.55
C GLU A 167 -0.91 -1.16 -0.11
N SER A 168 -1.11 -1.60 1.13
CA SER A 168 -0.43 -2.78 1.68
C SER A 168 -0.76 -4.06 0.91
N TYR A 169 -1.95 -4.17 0.33
CA TYR A 169 -2.37 -5.35 -0.44
C TYR A 169 -1.64 -5.40 -1.78
N THR A 170 -1.61 -4.27 -2.49
CA THR A 170 -0.83 -4.16 -3.73
C THR A 170 0.64 -4.47 -3.47
N ARG A 171 1.22 -3.85 -2.43
CA ARG A 171 2.62 -4.00 -2.05
C ARG A 171 2.97 -5.44 -1.67
N THR A 172 2.10 -6.10 -0.91
CA THR A 172 2.28 -7.50 -0.51
C THR A 172 2.40 -8.40 -1.74
N ALA A 173 1.47 -8.28 -2.68
CA ALA A 173 1.50 -9.08 -3.91
C ALA A 173 2.77 -8.85 -4.74
N GLN A 174 3.19 -7.58 -4.88
CA GLN A 174 4.40 -7.22 -5.63
C GLN A 174 5.65 -7.86 -4.99
N ILE A 175 5.76 -7.76 -3.67
CA ILE A 175 6.90 -8.27 -2.90
C ILE A 175 6.94 -9.79 -2.90
N LEU A 176 5.80 -10.47 -2.73
CA LEU A 176 5.75 -11.93 -2.80
C LEU A 176 6.14 -12.42 -4.19
N ALA A 177 5.58 -11.83 -5.25
CA ALA A 177 5.86 -12.25 -6.62
C ALA A 177 7.35 -12.14 -6.98
N ASP A 178 8.05 -11.12 -6.47
CA ASP A 178 9.48 -10.95 -6.69
C ASP A 178 10.31 -11.85 -5.75
N THR A 179 9.96 -11.93 -4.47
CA THR A 179 10.64 -12.77 -3.48
C THR A 179 10.66 -14.23 -3.92
N MET A 180 9.51 -14.77 -4.36
CA MET A 180 9.42 -16.16 -4.79
C MET A 180 10.18 -16.39 -6.09
N ALA A 181 10.10 -15.48 -7.06
CA ALA A 181 10.79 -15.62 -8.34
C ALA A 181 12.32 -15.56 -8.16
N GLU A 182 12.83 -14.58 -7.42
CA GLU A 182 14.26 -14.38 -7.21
C GLU A 182 14.88 -15.53 -6.39
N ALA A 183 14.18 -16.01 -5.35
CA ALA A 183 14.65 -17.11 -4.52
C ALA A 183 14.77 -18.45 -5.25
N HIS A 184 14.04 -18.65 -6.34
CA HIS A 184 14.01 -19.91 -7.10
C HIS A 184 14.80 -19.85 -8.42
N MET A 185 15.62 -18.82 -8.64
CA MET A 185 16.49 -18.73 -9.81
C MET A 185 17.39 -19.96 -9.97
N TRP A 186 17.79 -20.61 -8.86
CA TRP A 186 18.61 -21.83 -8.87
C TRP A 186 17.94 -23.03 -9.57
N ALA A 187 16.60 -23.05 -9.65
CA ALA A 187 15.83 -24.14 -10.22
C ALA A 187 15.71 -24.04 -11.75
N ILE A 188 15.97 -22.85 -12.31
CA ILE A 188 15.91 -22.62 -13.74
C ILE A 188 16.93 -23.50 -14.46
N ASP A 189 16.51 -24.09 -15.58
CA ASP A 189 17.28 -25.00 -16.43
C ASP A 189 17.75 -26.33 -15.79
N LYS A 190 17.30 -26.64 -14.57
CA LYS A 190 17.50 -27.97 -13.99
C LYS A 190 16.57 -29.01 -14.63
N PRO A 191 16.97 -30.30 -14.66
CA PRO A 191 16.09 -31.37 -15.12
C PRO A 191 14.78 -31.39 -14.33
N LEU A 192 13.65 -31.38 -15.04
CA LEU A 192 12.33 -31.40 -14.43
C LEU A 192 12.04 -32.78 -13.84
N THR A 193 12.28 -32.93 -12.54
CA THR A 193 12.00 -34.15 -11.78
C THR A 193 10.96 -33.89 -10.69
N PRO A 194 10.23 -34.93 -10.23
CA PRO A 194 9.32 -34.77 -9.10
C PRO A 194 10.00 -34.26 -7.82
N SER A 195 11.29 -34.58 -7.61
CA SER A 195 12.04 -34.07 -6.46
C SER A 195 12.26 -32.56 -6.58
N LEU A 196 12.63 -32.05 -7.76
CA LEU A 196 12.79 -30.60 -7.98
C LEU A 196 11.50 -29.84 -7.66
N VAL A 197 10.35 -30.37 -8.10
CA VAL A 197 9.04 -29.77 -7.83
C VAL A 197 8.75 -29.72 -6.32
N ARG A 198 9.05 -30.80 -5.59
CA ARG A 198 8.88 -30.83 -4.13
C ARG A 198 9.80 -29.82 -3.44
N ASP A 199 11.06 -29.75 -3.83
CA ASP A 199 12.04 -28.82 -3.25
C ASP A 199 11.59 -27.36 -3.43
N ILE A 200 11.02 -27.00 -4.59
CA ILE A 200 10.45 -25.68 -4.86
C ILE A 200 9.26 -25.40 -3.92
N ILE A 201 8.31 -26.33 -3.83
CA ILE A 201 7.11 -26.19 -2.99
C ILE A 201 7.48 -26.07 -1.51
N GLU A 202 8.45 -26.86 -1.04
CA GLU A 202 8.96 -26.80 0.32
C GLU A 202 9.65 -25.46 0.61
N GLY A 203 10.43 -24.95 -0.34
CA GLY A 203 11.06 -23.63 -0.27
C GLY A 203 10.06 -22.48 -0.17
N ILE A 204 9.04 -22.46 -1.05
CA ILE A 204 7.98 -21.44 -1.02
C ILE A 204 7.20 -21.52 0.29
N ASN A 205 6.77 -22.71 0.71
CA ASN A 205 6.02 -22.89 1.96
C ASN A 205 6.86 -22.51 3.19
N ALA A 206 8.17 -22.78 3.18
CA ALA A 206 9.07 -22.33 4.25
C ALA A 206 9.09 -20.80 4.35
N LYS A 207 9.18 -20.10 3.22
CA LYS A 207 9.14 -18.64 3.20
C LYS A 207 7.79 -18.08 3.64
N LEU A 208 6.68 -18.67 3.21
CA LEU A 208 5.34 -18.26 3.65
C LEU A 208 5.15 -18.42 5.16
N ARG A 209 5.64 -19.52 5.75
CA ARG A 209 5.64 -19.71 7.21
C ARG A 209 6.47 -18.67 7.94
N GLU A 210 7.65 -18.32 7.42
CA GLU A 210 8.51 -17.26 7.98
C GLU A 210 7.79 -15.90 7.96
N LEU A 211 7.18 -15.54 6.82
CA LEU A 211 6.44 -14.28 6.68
C LEU A 211 5.23 -14.21 7.61
N LYS A 212 4.50 -15.32 7.78
CA LYS A 212 3.41 -15.44 8.76
C LYS A 212 3.91 -15.27 10.19
N ALA A 213 4.97 -15.96 10.57
CA ALA A 213 5.52 -15.88 11.92
C ALA A 213 5.97 -14.47 12.29
N ASN A 214 6.47 -13.71 11.31
CA ASN A 214 6.88 -12.31 11.47
C ASN A 214 5.73 -11.30 11.27
N GLY A 215 4.49 -11.75 11.03
CA GLY A 215 3.32 -10.87 10.91
C GLY A 215 3.22 -10.11 9.58
N TYR A 216 3.98 -10.48 8.55
CA TYR A 216 3.86 -9.88 7.21
C TYR A 216 2.63 -10.38 6.43
N LEU A 217 2.11 -11.56 6.80
CA LEU A 217 0.95 -12.21 6.22
C LEU A 217 0.08 -12.79 7.34
N ILE A 218 -1.21 -12.98 7.06
CA ILE A 218 -2.09 -13.77 7.92
C ILE A 218 -1.83 -15.26 7.71
N ASP A 219 -1.79 -15.69 6.45
CA ASP A 219 -1.44 -17.06 6.05
C ASP A 219 -1.09 -17.15 4.57
N GLY A 220 -0.63 -18.32 4.14
CA GLY A 220 -0.48 -18.68 2.73
C GLY A 220 0.05 -20.08 2.57
N GLN A 221 -0.28 -20.71 1.44
CA GLN A 221 0.16 -22.07 1.12
C GLN A 221 0.57 -22.17 -0.36
N CYS A 222 1.53 -23.04 -0.63
CA CYS A 222 1.95 -23.43 -1.98
C CYS A 222 1.69 -24.92 -2.23
N TRP A 223 1.21 -25.27 -3.42
CA TRP A 223 0.92 -26.64 -3.82
C TRP A 223 1.17 -26.87 -5.31
N TYR A 224 1.16 -28.15 -5.70
CA TYR A 224 1.19 -28.58 -7.09
C TYR A 224 -0.23 -28.91 -7.55
N ASP A 225 -0.70 -28.26 -8.61
CA ASP A 225 -1.95 -28.63 -9.27
C ASP A 225 -1.67 -29.52 -10.50
N ALA A 226 -2.15 -30.75 -10.44
CA ALA A 226 -2.01 -31.73 -11.51
C ALA A 226 -2.92 -31.47 -12.71
N THR A 227 -3.96 -30.64 -12.55
CA THR A 227 -4.91 -30.31 -13.62
C THR A 227 -4.34 -29.30 -14.61
N ILE A 228 -3.46 -28.41 -14.16
CA ILE A 228 -2.78 -27.41 -15.01
C ILE A 228 -1.43 -27.92 -15.54
N ASN A 229 -0.79 -28.84 -14.82
CA ASN A 229 0.48 -29.45 -15.20
C ASN A 229 0.27 -30.79 -15.89
N ASP A 230 -0.45 -30.76 -17.01
CA ASP A 230 -0.69 -31.94 -17.83
C ASP A 230 0.59 -32.43 -18.55
N LYS A 231 0.46 -33.58 -19.22
CA LYS A 231 1.57 -34.21 -19.94
C LYS A 231 2.20 -33.27 -20.98
N ASP A 232 1.39 -32.52 -21.72
CA ASP A 232 1.87 -31.68 -22.81
C ASP A 232 2.59 -30.44 -22.28
N THR A 233 2.11 -29.88 -21.17
CA THR A 233 2.75 -28.79 -20.44
C THR A 233 4.14 -29.18 -19.93
N LEU A 234 4.24 -30.31 -19.22
CA LEU A 234 5.51 -30.79 -18.70
C LEU A 234 6.47 -31.18 -19.83
N LYS A 235 5.97 -31.80 -20.91
CA LYS A 235 6.77 -32.14 -22.09
C LYS A 235 7.32 -30.88 -22.79
N ALA A 236 6.62 -29.76 -22.70
CA ALA A 236 7.09 -28.47 -23.19
C ALA A 236 8.10 -27.78 -22.24
N GLY A 237 8.52 -28.43 -21.15
CA GLY A 237 9.44 -27.88 -20.16
C GLY A 237 8.82 -26.80 -19.28
N LYS A 238 7.48 -26.73 -19.21
CA LYS A 238 6.76 -25.76 -18.38
C LYS A 238 6.33 -26.40 -17.08
N LEU A 239 6.39 -25.62 -16.00
CA LEU A 239 5.92 -26.01 -14.68
C LEU A 239 5.17 -24.81 -14.10
N TYR A 240 3.95 -25.08 -13.63
CA TYR A 240 3.14 -24.12 -12.88
C TYR A 240 3.09 -24.56 -11.42
N ILE A 241 3.35 -23.62 -10.51
CA ILE A 241 3.27 -23.83 -9.08
C ILE A 241 2.31 -22.77 -8.54
N ASP A 242 1.23 -23.24 -7.91
CA ASP A 242 0.25 -22.36 -7.32
C ASP A 242 0.63 -22.03 -5.88
N TYR A 243 0.32 -20.80 -5.51
CA TYR A 243 0.34 -20.38 -4.12
C TYR A 243 -0.70 -19.29 -3.88
N ASP A 244 -1.29 -19.33 -2.69
CA ASP A 244 -2.17 -18.30 -2.18
C ASP A 244 -1.54 -17.58 -0.99
N TYR A 245 -2.14 -16.45 -0.63
CA TYR A 245 -1.74 -15.68 0.54
C TYR A 245 -2.90 -14.78 0.97
N THR A 246 -2.93 -14.47 2.27
CA THR A 246 -3.81 -13.44 2.83
C THR A 246 -2.95 -12.29 3.38
N PRO A 247 -3.01 -11.09 2.77
CA PRO A 247 -2.29 -9.92 3.26
C PRO A 247 -2.88 -9.43 4.59
N VAL A 248 -2.10 -8.67 5.36
CA VAL A 248 -2.57 -8.06 6.61
C VAL A 248 -3.45 -6.82 6.32
N PRO A 249 -4.74 -6.80 6.72
CA PRO A 249 -5.61 -5.63 6.54
C PRO A 249 -5.14 -4.46 7.39
N PRO A 250 -5.08 -3.22 6.84
CA PRO A 250 -5.02 -2.04 7.68
C PRO A 250 -6.35 -1.88 8.42
N LEU A 251 -6.30 -1.50 9.70
CA LEU A 251 -7.49 -1.11 10.45
C LEU A 251 -7.91 0.31 10.01
N GLU A 252 -8.56 0.41 8.86
CA GLU A 252 -8.96 1.69 8.25
C GLU A 252 -10.08 2.39 9.05
N ASN A 253 -11.05 1.62 9.56
CA ASN A 253 -12.19 2.18 10.30
C ASN A 253 -12.46 1.39 11.58
N LEU A 254 -12.16 2.01 12.72
CA LEU A 254 -12.49 1.48 14.05
C LEU A 254 -13.78 2.12 14.56
N LEU A 255 -14.86 1.35 14.61
CA LEU A 255 -16.16 1.80 15.11
C LEU A 255 -16.40 1.28 16.53
N LEU A 256 -16.57 2.21 17.48
CA LEU A 256 -16.94 1.88 18.86
C LEU A 256 -18.47 1.87 19.00
N ARG A 257 -19.02 0.76 19.48
CA ARG A 257 -20.47 0.60 19.71
C ARG A 257 -20.77 0.83 21.19
N GLN A 258 -21.16 2.06 21.54
CA GLN A 258 -21.59 2.40 22.89
C GLN A 258 -22.99 1.83 23.18
N ARG A 259 -23.20 1.35 24.41
CA ARG A 259 -24.51 0.90 24.92
C ARG A 259 -24.70 1.44 26.34
N ILE A 260 -25.88 1.97 26.62
CA ILE A 260 -26.33 2.24 27.99
C ILE A 260 -26.93 0.96 28.58
N THR A 261 -26.67 0.67 29.85
CA THR A 261 -27.19 -0.53 30.53
C THR A 261 -27.46 -0.26 32.00
N ASP A 262 -28.63 -0.70 32.48
CA ASP A 262 -29.02 -0.64 33.89
C ASP A 262 -28.59 -1.90 34.67
N GLN A 263 -27.91 -2.85 34.01
CA GLN A 263 -27.46 -4.10 34.65
C GLN A 263 -26.59 -3.86 35.88
N TYR A 264 -25.80 -2.79 35.89
CA TYR A 264 -24.94 -2.44 37.01
C TYR A 264 -25.72 -1.88 38.21
N LEU A 265 -26.93 -1.36 37.98
CA LEU A 265 -27.81 -0.89 39.06
C LEU A 265 -28.44 -2.05 39.84
N MET A 266 -28.55 -3.24 39.24
CA MET A 266 -29.11 -4.42 39.92
C MET A 266 -28.27 -4.88 41.12
N ASN A 267 -26.95 -4.64 41.08
CA ASN A 267 -26.04 -4.95 42.18
C ASN A 267 -25.69 -3.73 43.04
N PHE A 268 -26.31 -2.57 42.80
CA PHE A 268 -25.98 -1.31 43.47
C PHE A 268 -26.05 -1.43 45.00
N ALA A 269 -27.10 -2.07 45.53
CA ALA A 269 -27.25 -2.30 46.97
C ALA A 269 -26.18 -3.24 47.56
N ASN A 270 -25.68 -4.20 46.77
CA ASN A 270 -24.62 -5.10 47.19
C ASN A 270 -23.25 -4.39 47.22
N SER A 271 -23.02 -3.42 46.33
CA SER A 271 -21.79 -2.60 46.29
C SER A 271 -21.72 -1.51 47.37
N VAL A 272 -22.86 -1.11 47.95
CA VAL A 272 -22.90 -0.14 49.06
C VAL A 272 -22.57 -0.79 50.40
N ASN A 273 -22.83 -2.09 50.55
CA ASN A 273 -22.71 -2.82 51.82
C ASN A 273 -21.42 -3.66 51.94
N SER A 274 -20.50 -3.54 50.98
CA SER A 274 -19.21 -4.24 50.92
C SER A 274 -18.03 -3.33 51.19
#